data_AF-A0A511N7A7-F1
#
_entry.id   AF-A0A511N7A7-F1
#
_cell.length_a   1.000
_cell.length_b   1.000
_cell.length_c   1.000
_cell.angle_alpha   90.00
_cell.angle_beta   90.00
_cell.angle_gamma   90.00
#
_symmetry.space_group_name_H-M   'P 1'
#
loop_
_entity.id
_entity.type
_entity.pdbx_description
1 polymer ?
#
loop_
_entity_poly.entity_id
_entity_poly.type
_entity_poly.pdbx_seq_one_letter_code
_entity_poly.pdbx_strand_id
1 'polypeptide(L)'
;MPQFYIREAGMLTVIEAAGPVEALSHYGHVHGWKLKPDWLQELREGVWSLFHGELMLFTEDPRPATSAPVLVSEDLHLTGRPQ
;
A
#
# COMPACT_ATOMS: atom_id res chain seq x y z
N MET A 1 -8.19 -8.43 -9.48
CA MET A 1 -7.00 -9.16 -10.02
C MET A 1 -5.76 -8.48 -9.45
N PRO A 2 -4.52 -9.03 -9.55
CA PRO A 2 -3.36 -8.31 -9.03
C PRO A 2 -3.15 -6.99 -9.78
N GLN A 3 -2.63 -6.02 -9.04
CA GLN A 3 -2.35 -4.69 -9.56
C GLN A 3 -0.83 -4.48 -9.59
N PHE A 4 -0.37 -3.78 -10.60
CA PHE A 4 1.03 -3.42 -10.80
C PHE A 4 1.13 -1.92 -11.00
N TYR A 5 2.28 -1.36 -10.66
CA TYR A 5 2.55 0.05 -10.92
C TYR A 5 3.93 0.26 -11.55
N ILE A 6 4.02 1.34 -12.32
CA ILE A 6 5.25 1.83 -12.95
C ILE A 6 5.38 3.31 -12.58
N ARG A 7 6.56 3.71 -12.13
CA ARG A 7 6.91 5.11 -11.87
C ARG A 7 7.95 5.59 -12.86
N GLU A 8 7.59 6.58 -13.66
CA GLU A 8 8.47 7.11 -14.70
C GLU A 8 8.20 8.60 -14.93
N ALA A 9 9.26 9.42 -15.04
CA ALA A 9 9.15 10.83 -15.43
C ALA A 9 8.11 11.65 -14.63
N GLY A 10 7.91 11.28 -13.35
CA GLY A 10 6.91 11.92 -12.48
C GLY A 10 5.47 11.42 -12.68
N MET A 11 5.24 10.50 -13.60
CA MET A 11 3.98 9.81 -13.82
C MET A 11 3.97 8.46 -13.07
N LEU A 12 2.79 8.11 -12.57
CA LEU A 12 2.50 6.81 -11.99
C LEU A 12 1.40 6.15 -12.82
N THR A 13 1.69 4.99 -13.39
CA THR A 13 0.72 4.18 -14.13
C THR A 13 0.37 2.95 -13.32
N VAL A 14 -0.92 2.73 -13.04
CA VAL A 14 -1.44 1.52 -12.41
C VAL A 14 -2.09 0.64 -13.46
N ILE A 15 -1.78 -0.66 -13.41
CA ILE A 15 -2.25 -1.66 -14.36
C ILE A 15 -2.84 -2.83 -13.59
N GLU A 16 -4.08 -3.19 -13.89
CA GLU A 16 -4.66 -4.45 -13.44
C GLU A 16 -4.42 -5.53 -14.51
N ALA A 17 -3.80 -6.65 -14.12
CA ALA A 17 -3.44 -7.72 -15.05
C ALA A 17 -3.46 -9.08 -14.32
N ALA A 18 -3.44 -10.19 -15.06
CA ALA A 18 -3.37 -11.53 -14.45
C ALA A 18 -1.95 -11.84 -13.89
N GLY A 19 -0.92 -11.20 -14.43
CA GLY A 19 0.46 -11.32 -13.98
C GLY A 19 1.39 -10.26 -14.60
N PRO A 20 2.68 -10.29 -14.23
CA PRO A 20 3.65 -9.26 -14.64
C PRO A 20 3.91 -9.23 -16.15
N VAL A 21 3.84 -10.40 -16.81
CA VAL A 21 4.01 -10.50 -18.27
C VAL A 21 2.87 -9.80 -19.01
N GLU A 22 1.63 -10.01 -18.57
CA GLU A 22 0.49 -9.32 -19.18
C GLU A 22 0.50 -7.82 -18.85
N ALA A 23 0.92 -7.42 -17.65
CA ALA A 23 1.06 -6.01 -17.30
C ALA A 23 2.06 -5.27 -18.20
N LEU A 24 3.26 -5.84 -18.42
CA LEU A 24 4.26 -5.28 -19.33
C LEU A 24 3.76 -5.24 -20.78
N SER A 25 3.09 -6.30 -21.23
CA SER A 25 2.50 -6.37 -22.57
C SER A 25 1.42 -5.30 -22.76
N HIS A 26 0.53 -5.14 -21.78
CA HIS A 26 -0.53 -4.14 -21.79
C HIS A 26 0.04 -2.72 -21.82
N TYR A 27 0.99 -2.41 -20.94
CA TYR A 27 1.67 -1.11 -20.95
C TYR A 27 2.29 -0.81 -22.32
N GLY A 28 3.02 -1.77 -22.89
CA GLY A 28 3.68 -1.57 -24.17
C GLY A 28 2.72 -1.40 -25.34
N HIS A 29 1.57 -2.08 -25.29
CA HIS A 29 0.50 -1.88 -26.26
C HIS A 29 -0.11 -0.47 -26.19
N VAL A 30 -0.36 0.04 -24.97
CA VAL A 30 -0.99 1.36 -24.75
C VAL A 30 -0.03 2.52 -25.03
N HIS A 31 1.22 2.42 -24.57
CA HIS A 31 2.19 3.51 -24.65
C HIS A 31 3.11 3.43 -25.88
N GLY A 32 3.08 2.33 -26.64
CA GLY A 32 3.83 2.16 -27.89
C GLY A 32 5.29 1.76 -27.71
N TRP A 33 5.71 1.36 -26.51
CA TRP A 33 7.12 1.03 -26.21
C TRP A 33 7.25 0.05 -25.04
N LYS A 34 8.33 -0.74 -25.03
CA LYS A 34 8.52 -1.80 -24.04
C LYS A 34 9.30 -1.31 -22.83
N LEU A 35 8.82 -1.65 -21.64
CA LEU A 35 9.54 -1.41 -20.40
C LEU A 35 10.49 -2.56 -20.06
N LYS A 36 11.50 -2.25 -19.25
CA LYS A 36 12.32 -3.25 -18.57
C LYS A 36 11.50 -3.90 -17.45
N PRO A 37 11.60 -5.22 -17.24
CA PRO A 37 10.85 -5.90 -16.17
C PRO A 37 11.07 -5.31 -14.77
N ASP A 38 12.29 -4.86 -14.47
CA ASP A 38 12.66 -4.28 -13.16
C ASP A 38 11.92 -2.98 -12.82
N TRP A 39 11.24 -2.37 -13.79
CA TRP A 39 10.48 -1.14 -13.59
C TRP A 39 9.04 -1.42 -13.17
N LEU A 40 8.57 -2.66 -13.34
CA LEU A 40 7.26 -3.09 -12.92
C LEU A 40 7.32 -3.56 -11.47
N GLN A 41 6.48 -2.96 -10.63
CA GLN A 41 6.36 -3.36 -9.23
C GLN A 41 4.94 -3.83 -8.96
N GLU A 42 4.81 -4.92 -8.19
CA GLU A 42 3.52 -5.41 -7.73
C GLU A 42 2.98 -4.49 -6.63
N LEU A 43 1.72 -4.10 -6.77
CA LEU A 43 1.02 -3.31 -5.79
C LEU A 43 0.42 -4.25 -4.72
N ARG A 44 1.04 -4.25 -3.55
CA ARG A 44 0.59 -5.08 -2.42
C ARG A 44 -0.64 -4.47 -1.76
N GLU A 45 -1.58 -5.32 -1.37
CA GLU A 45 -2.78 -4.91 -0.63
C GLU A 45 -2.41 -4.21 0.68
N GLY A 46 -3.09 -3.10 0.98
CA GLY A 46 -2.82 -2.27 2.17
C GLY A 46 -1.68 -1.28 1.99
N VAL A 47 -0.82 -1.45 0.97
CA VAL A 47 0.38 -0.63 0.75
C VAL A 47 0.10 0.55 -0.22
N TRP A 48 -1.15 0.97 -0.32
CA TRP A 48 -1.56 2.16 -1.07
C TRP A 48 -2.81 2.80 -0.46
N SER A 49 -3.01 4.08 -0.74
CA SER A 49 -4.20 4.83 -0.32
C SER A 49 -4.50 5.96 -1.29
N LEU A 50 -5.76 6.39 -1.34
CA LEU A 50 -6.17 7.61 -2.04
C LEU A 50 -6.27 8.75 -1.03
N PHE A 51 -5.53 9.84 -1.28
CA PHE A 51 -5.51 11.03 -0.44
C PHE A 51 -5.76 12.28 -1.29
N HIS A 52 -6.84 13.00 -1.04
CA HIS A 52 -7.27 14.16 -1.85
C HIS A 52 -7.34 13.89 -3.37
N GLY A 53 -7.67 12.66 -3.76
CA GLY A 53 -7.73 12.24 -5.17
C GLY A 53 -6.37 11.83 -5.76
N GLU A 54 -5.30 11.89 -4.98
CA GLU A 54 -3.97 11.43 -5.36
C GLU A 54 -3.73 10.00 -4.87
N LEU A 55 -3.16 9.15 -5.73
CA LEU A 55 -2.75 7.81 -5.34
C LEU A 55 -1.40 7.86 -4.64
N MET A 56 -1.39 7.47 -3.37
CA MET A 56 -0.18 7.31 -2.57
C MET A 56 0.20 5.83 -2.51
N LEU A 57 1.47 5.55 -2.79
CA LEU A 57 2.08 4.23 -2.67
C LEU A 57 3.05 4.23 -1.50
N PHE A 58 2.94 3.24 -0.64
CA PHE A 58 3.85 3.05 0.48
C PHE A 58 4.87 1.96 0.12
N THR A 59 6.04 1.98 0.75
CA THR A 59 7.02 0.88 0.62
C THR A 59 6.75 -0.24 1.62
N GLU A 60 6.01 0.07 2.68
CA GLU A 60 5.63 -0.80 3.78
C GLU A 60 4.16 -0.57 4.10
N ASP A 61 3.47 -1.56 4.67
CA ASP A 61 2.06 -1.41 5.06
C ASP A 61 1.94 -0.26 6.09
N PRO A 62 1.27 0.85 5.75
CA PRO A 62 1.10 2.00 6.65
C PRO A 62 0.09 1.69 7.75
N ARG A 63 -0.65 0.59 7.67
CA ARG A 63 -1.53 0.15 8.76
C ARG A 63 -0.62 -0.19 9.94
N PRO A 64 -0.91 0.31 11.15
CA PRO A 64 -0.12 -0.04 12.31
C PRO A 64 -0.10 -1.57 12.41
N ALA A 65 1.10 -2.16 12.42
CA ALA A 65 1.29 -3.55 12.80
C ALA A 65 0.50 -3.75 14.09
N THR A 66 -0.59 -4.50 13.99
CA THR A 66 -1.66 -4.63 15.00
C THR A 66 -1.12 -4.28 16.37
N SER A 67 -1.51 -3.10 16.88
CA SER A 67 -1.13 -2.68 18.23
C SER A 67 -1.44 -3.84 19.15
N ALA A 68 -0.40 -4.38 19.80
CA ALA A 68 -0.61 -5.33 20.89
C ALA A 68 -1.71 -4.75 21.78
N PRO A 69 -2.68 -5.56 22.24
CA PRO A 69 -3.77 -5.05 23.08
C PRO A 69 -3.11 -4.30 24.23
N VAL A 70 -3.36 -2.99 24.31
CA VAL A 70 -2.94 -2.20 25.45
C VAL A 70 -3.68 -2.81 26.63
N LEU A 71 -2.97 -3.58 27.45
CA LEU A 71 -3.44 -4.02 28.76
C LEU A 71 -3.69 -2.73 29.53
N VAL A 72 -4.94 -2.28 29.54
CA VAL A 72 -5.40 -1.29 30.49
C VAL A 72 -5.35 -2.01 31.83
N SER A 73 -4.24 -1.89 32.54
CA SER A 73 -4.20 -2.25 33.96
C SER A 73 -5.15 -1.30 34.68
N GLU A 74 -6.37 -1.77 34.94
CA GLU A 74 -7.28 -1.20 35.94
C GLU A 74 -6.70 -1.42 37.34
N ASP A 75 -5.60 -0.74 37.65
CA ASP A 75 -5.11 -0.56 39.02
C ASP A 75 -5.31 0.91 39.41
N LEU A 76 -6.58 1.30 39.58
CA LEU A 76 -6.92 2.58 40.18
C LEU A 76 -8.23 2.51 40.97
N HIS A 77 -8.31 1.64 41.97
CA HIS A 77 -9.20 1.89 43.10
C HIS A 77 -8.39 2.50 44.25
N LEU A 78 -8.30 3.83 44.21
CA LEU A 78 -8.02 4.69 45.35
C LEU A 78 -9.11 4.47 46.42
N THR A 79 -8.95 3.52 47.33
CA THR A 79 -9.71 3.49 48.59
C THR A 79 -8.90 4.14 49.71
N GLY A 80 -8.61 5.43 49.52
CA GLY A 80 -8.26 6.31 50.61
C GLY A 80 -9.41 7.26 50.87
N ARG A 81 -10.19 7.03 51.95
CA ARG A 81 -10.65 8.09 52.86
C ARG A 81 -11.30 7.55 54.14
N PRO A 82 -11.23 8.33 55.23
CA PRO A 82 -11.31 7.87 56.61
C PRO A 82 -12.75 7.89 57.16
N GLN A 83 -12.97 7.12 58.22
CA GLN A 83 -13.83 7.50 59.34
C GLN A 83 -13.08 7.22 60.65
#